data_AF-M2URG9-F1
#
_entry.id   AF-M2URG9-F1
#
_cell.length_a   1.000
_cell.length_b   1.000
_cell.length_c   1.000
_cell.angle_alpha   90.00
_cell.angle_beta   90.00
_cell.angle_gamma   90.00
#
_symmetry.space_group_name_H-M   'P 1'
#
loop_
_entity.id
_entity.type
_entity.pdbx_description
1 polymer ?
#
loop_
_entity_poly.entity_id
_entity_poly.type
_entity_poly.pdbx_seq_one_letter_code
_entity_poly.pdbx_strand_id
1 'polypeptide(L)'
;MARGGRGGGSRNPANQPREVQVSKKISWLLRHGADQEGLKLGKGGYVNVQDALNTKALQSLKITFAEVRDAVANNEKQRFSMIPVSILESDNPADYLIRANQGHSIKVDNEGLLAPITTEAGNVPETVVHGTDERAWNLIIKSGGLRPMGRNHIHFASGLPAGFKSLDSTPTSADAVPVISGMRKGSTILIYIDINAALAAGIKFFISENGVILTEGNEQGFLPYTFFKRVESRKKNGGVLMSDGKLPEGVTVDVEEWEKEVGQAKKGRGGGGRGGRGGGGRGGKARAANDSRDTTGNA
;
A
#
# COMPACT_ATOMS: atom_id res chain seq x y z
N MET A 1 8.08 -22.38 -35.89
CA MET A 1 7.15 -21.71 -34.95
C MET A 1 7.54 -22.08 -33.53
N ALA A 2 8.37 -21.26 -32.89
CA ALA A 2 8.85 -21.51 -31.53
C ALA A 2 7.85 -20.96 -30.50
N ARG A 3 7.31 -21.84 -29.65
CA ARG A 3 6.43 -21.48 -28.53
C ARG A 3 7.27 -20.78 -27.45
N GLY A 4 7.14 -19.45 -27.36
CA GLY A 4 7.72 -18.65 -26.29
C GLY A 4 7.14 -19.03 -24.92
N GLY A 5 7.98 -19.60 -24.06
CA GLY A 5 7.63 -19.99 -22.70
C GLY A 5 7.26 -18.78 -21.84
N ARG A 6 6.12 -18.89 -21.14
CA ARG A 6 5.68 -17.93 -20.11
C ARG A 6 6.67 -17.98 -18.94
N GLY A 7 7.49 -16.93 -18.79
CA GLY A 7 8.36 -16.73 -17.63
C GLY A 7 7.55 -16.43 -16.38
N GLY A 8 7.27 -17.47 -15.59
CA GLY A 8 6.77 -17.32 -14.23
C GLY A 8 7.91 -16.92 -13.30
N GLY A 9 7.97 -15.65 -12.91
CA GLY A 9 8.91 -15.18 -11.88
C GLY A 9 8.76 -16.00 -10.60
N SER A 10 9.89 -16.43 -10.02
CA SER A 10 9.91 -17.25 -8.82
C SER A 10 9.23 -16.52 -7.65
N ARG A 11 8.28 -17.20 -7.02
CA ARG A 11 7.55 -16.72 -5.83
C ARG A 11 8.42 -16.70 -4.56
N ASN A 12 9.64 -17.22 -4.62
CA ASN A 12 10.56 -17.20 -3.49
C ASN A 12 11.19 -15.81 -3.37
N PRO A 13 11.06 -15.10 -2.22
CA PRO A 13 11.70 -13.80 -2.02
C PRO A 13 13.21 -13.81 -2.32
N ALA A 14 13.88 -14.94 -2.09
CA ALA A 14 15.31 -15.11 -2.36
C ALA A 14 15.66 -15.03 -3.86
N ASN A 15 14.70 -15.26 -4.76
CA ASN A 15 14.91 -15.28 -6.20
C ASN A 15 14.55 -13.95 -6.87
N GLN A 16 14.22 -12.91 -6.10
CA GLN A 16 13.95 -11.58 -6.63
C GLN A 16 15.25 -10.81 -6.85
N PRO A 17 15.27 -9.81 -7.75
CA PRO A 17 16.42 -8.91 -7.89
C PRO A 17 16.80 -8.28 -6.55
N ARG A 18 18.10 -8.04 -6.36
CA ARG A 18 18.64 -7.56 -5.08
C ARG A 18 17.96 -6.26 -4.62
N GLU A 19 17.81 -5.30 -5.52
CA GLU A 19 17.10 -4.03 -5.28
C GLU A 19 15.67 -4.22 -4.71
N VAL A 20 14.94 -5.23 -5.20
CA VAL A 20 13.58 -5.55 -4.77
C VAL A 20 13.59 -6.14 -3.37
N GLN A 21 14.54 -7.03 -3.08
CA GLN A 21 14.71 -7.60 -1.74
C GLN A 21 15.04 -6.51 -0.71
N VAL A 22 15.99 -5.62 -1.05
CA VAL A 22 16.38 -4.46 -0.22
C VAL A 22 15.17 -3.56 0.02
N SER A 23 14.50 -3.10 -1.05
CA SER A 23 13.35 -2.20 -0.94
C SER A 23 12.20 -2.81 -0.13
N LYS A 24 11.92 -4.12 -0.29
CA LYS A 24 10.90 -4.81 0.51
C LYS A 24 11.29 -4.89 1.99
N LYS A 25 12.55 -5.16 2.30
CA LYS A 25 13.01 -5.26 3.68
C LYS A 25 13.00 -3.91 4.39
N ILE A 26 13.48 -2.84 3.72
CA ILE A 26 13.40 -1.47 4.24
C ILE A 26 11.93 -1.05 4.42
N SER A 27 11.07 -1.34 3.43
CA SER A 27 9.62 -1.07 3.56
C SER A 27 9.00 -1.78 4.76
N TRP A 28 9.33 -3.05 4.97
CA TRP A 28 8.84 -3.79 6.13
C TRP A 28 9.30 -3.16 7.44
N LEU A 29 10.58 -2.83 7.56
CA LEU A 29 11.15 -2.22 8.76
C LEU A 29 10.44 -0.90 9.09
N LEU A 30 10.39 0.03 8.13
CA LEU A 30 9.87 1.37 8.35
C LEU A 30 8.35 1.44 8.50
N ARG A 31 7.60 0.47 7.97
CA ARG A 31 6.12 0.50 7.99
C ARG A 31 5.49 -0.40 9.05
N HIS A 32 6.21 -1.43 9.49
CA HIS A 32 5.65 -2.52 10.29
C HIS A 32 6.58 -2.99 11.40
N GLY A 33 7.88 -3.12 11.12
CA GLY A 33 8.84 -3.85 11.96
C GLY A 33 9.65 -3.00 12.93
N ALA A 34 9.52 -1.67 12.91
CA ALA A 34 10.37 -0.77 13.71
C ALA A 34 10.38 -1.15 15.20
N ASP A 35 9.21 -1.22 15.83
CA ASP A 35 9.09 -1.60 17.25
C ASP A 35 9.64 -3.02 17.53
N GLN A 36 9.44 -3.96 16.60
CA GLN A 36 9.92 -5.34 16.73
C GLN A 36 11.44 -5.45 16.68
N GLU A 37 12.08 -4.53 15.97
CA GLU A 37 13.53 -4.43 15.84
C GLU A 37 14.12 -3.46 16.87
N GLY A 38 13.31 -2.93 17.80
CA GLY A 38 13.73 -1.99 18.84
C GLY A 38 14.01 -0.57 18.35
N LEU A 39 13.57 -0.22 17.14
CA LEU A 39 13.67 1.14 16.61
C LEU A 39 12.47 1.96 17.06
N LYS A 40 12.75 3.21 17.45
CA LYS A 40 11.71 4.22 17.69
C LYS A 40 11.67 5.18 16.53
N LEU A 41 10.51 5.29 15.88
CA LEU A 41 10.29 6.30 14.85
C LEU A 41 10.21 7.69 15.50
N GLY A 42 11.00 8.63 15.00
CA GLY A 42 10.95 10.04 15.38
C GLY A 42 9.83 10.79 14.65
N LYS A 43 9.89 12.14 14.72
CA LYS A 43 8.95 13.04 14.05
C LYS A 43 8.83 12.72 12.56
N GLY A 44 7.61 12.70 12.03
CA GLY A 44 7.35 12.39 10.62
C GLY A 44 7.77 10.98 10.16
N GLY A 45 8.05 10.06 11.10
CA GLY A 45 8.44 8.67 10.81
C GLY A 45 9.92 8.45 10.52
N TYR A 46 10.78 9.44 10.78
CA TYR A 46 12.21 9.33 10.52
C TYR A 46 12.95 8.48 11.56
N VAL A 47 13.94 7.72 11.10
CA VAL A 47 14.93 7.01 11.94
C VAL A 47 16.33 7.22 11.39
N ASN A 48 17.33 7.13 12.26
CA ASN A 48 18.72 7.16 11.85
C ASN A 48 19.08 5.96 10.95
N VAL A 49 19.79 6.20 9.84
CA VAL A 49 20.13 5.14 8.88
C VAL A 49 21.10 4.13 9.48
N GLN A 50 22.05 4.56 10.32
CA GLN A 50 22.95 3.64 11.03
C GLN A 50 22.18 2.71 11.97
N ASP A 51 21.21 3.25 12.73
CA ASP A 51 20.36 2.43 13.60
C ASP A 51 19.52 1.44 12.80
N ALA A 52 18.94 1.88 11.67
CA ALA A 52 18.21 1.00 10.77
C ALA A 52 19.09 -0.15 10.23
N LEU A 53 20.31 0.15 9.79
CA LEU A 53 21.30 -0.84 9.32
C LEU A 53 21.73 -1.81 10.43
N ASN A 54 21.66 -1.41 11.69
CA ASN A 54 22.00 -2.23 12.85
C ASN A 54 20.88 -3.19 13.29
N THR A 55 19.69 -3.09 12.69
CA THR A 55 18.60 -4.03 12.97
C THR A 55 18.89 -5.43 12.44
N LYS A 56 18.37 -6.46 13.13
CA LYS A 56 18.53 -7.86 12.68
C LYS A 56 17.90 -8.04 11.31
N ALA A 57 16.80 -7.34 11.04
CA ALA A 57 16.13 -7.35 9.76
C ALA A 57 17.04 -6.93 8.59
N LEU A 58 17.75 -5.81 8.69
CA LEU A 58 18.64 -5.34 7.61
C LEU A 58 19.96 -6.13 7.59
N GLN A 59 20.50 -6.45 8.76
CA GLN A 59 21.71 -7.28 8.89
C GLN A 59 21.53 -8.69 8.30
N SER A 60 20.34 -9.29 8.41
CA SER A 60 20.06 -10.62 7.84
C SER A 60 20.25 -10.69 6.33
N LEU A 61 20.09 -9.55 5.64
CA LEU A 61 20.29 -9.42 4.20
C LEU A 61 21.62 -8.72 3.87
N LYS A 62 22.44 -8.38 4.88
CA LYS A 62 23.68 -7.61 4.72
C LYS A 62 23.44 -6.34 3.89
N ILE A 63 22.36 -5.62 4.19
CA ILE A 63 22.04 -4.38 3.48
C ILE A 63 23.09 -3.32 3.82
N THR A 64 23.60 -2.62 2.82
CA THR A 64 24.63 -1.59 2.96
C THR A 64 24.04 -0.19 2.85
N PHE A 65 24.78 0.83 3.30
CA PHE A 65 24.35 2.22 3.14
C PHE A 65 24.19 2.61 1.67
N ALA A 66 25.10 2.16 0.79
CA ALA A 66 24.98 2.38 -0.66
C ALA A 66 23.67 1.83 -1.23
N GLU A 67 23.25 0.63 -0.80
CA GLU A 67 21.97 0.05 -1.20
C GLU A 67 20.76 0.81 -0.62
N VAL A 68 20.89 1.42 0.56
CA VAL A 68 19.84 2.29 1.11
C VAL A 68 19.72 3.57 0.27
N ARG A 69 20.84 4.22 -0.07
CA ARG A 69 20.86 5.41 -0.93
C ARG A 69 20.25 5.10 -2.30
N ASP A 70 20.65 3.98 -2.90
CA ASP A 70 20.11 3.49 -4.16
C ASP A 70 18.60 3.22 -4.07
N ALA A 71 18.15 2.57 -2.99
CA ALA A 71 16.74 2.30 -2.77
C ALA A 71 15.88 3.56 -2.57
N VAL A 72 16.48 4.68 -2.16
CA VAL A 72 15.83 6.00 -2.07
C VAL A 72 15.82 6.68 -3.45
N ALA A 73 16.98 6.75 -4.11
CA ALA A 73 17.15 7.45 -5.38
C ALA A 73 16.42 6.77 -6.56
N ASN A 74 16.57 5.45 -6.70
CA ASN A 74 16.14 4.69 -7.87
C ASN A 74 14.82 3.93 -7.63
N ASN A 75 13.99 4.43 -6.72
CA ASN A 75 12.69 3.83 -6.44
C ASN A 75 11.60 4.34 -7.38
N GLU A 76 11.11 3.49 -8.30
CA GLU A 76 9.98 3.85 -9.18
C GLU A 76 8.74 4.37 -8.42
N LYS A 77 8.56 3.95 -7.17
CA LYS A 77 7.41 4.36 -6.34
C LYS A 77 7.73 5.42 -5.30
N GLN A 78 8.97 5.94 -5.29
CA GLN A 78 9.45 6.96 -4.34
C GLN A 78 9.00 6.62 -2.90
N ARG A 79 9.30 5.39 -2.47
CA ARG A 79 8.76 4.81 -1.21
C ARG A 79 9.34 5.44 0.04
N PHE A 80 10.53 6.03 -0.08
CA PHE A 80 11.36 6.48 1.01
C PHE A 80 11.83 7.90 0.76
N SER A 81 12.00 8.66 1.83
CA SER A 81 12.70 9.94 1.82
C SER A 81 13.87 9.82 2.78
N MET A 82 14.99 10.43 2.41
CA MET A 82 16.21 10.48 3.20
C MET A 82 16.68 11.93 3.30
N ILE A 83 17.01 12.37 4.51
CA ILE A 83 17.49 13.73 4.77
C ILE A 83 18.81 13.65 5.54
N PRO A 84 19.75 14.57 5.30
CA PRO A 84 20.96 14.64 6.11
C PRO A 84 20.65 15.26 7.48
N VAL A 85 21.38 14.84 8.52
CA VAL A 85 21.31 15.38 9.87
C VAL A 85 22.08 16.71 9.97
N SER A 86 23.06 16.90 9.09
CA SER A 86 23.87 18.12 9.00
C SER A 86 23.85 18.70 7.58
N ILE A 87 24.27 19.96 7.42
CA ILE A 87 24.36 20.61 6.11
C ILE A 87 25.50 20.06 5.23
N LEU A 88 26.36 19.19 5.76
CA LEU A 88 27.47 18.60 5.02
C LEU A 88 27.09 17.20 4.55
N GLU A 89 27.37 16.91 3.27
CA GLU A 89 27.28 15.56 2.75
C GLU A 89 28.36 14.67 3.38
N SER A 90 28.01 13.43 3.68
CA SER A 90 28.86 12.47 4.39
C SER A 90 28.62 11.07 3.83
N ASP A 91 29.65 10.22 3.87
CA ASP A 91 29.48 8.78 3.58
C ASP A 91 29.15 7.96 4.83
N ASN A 92 28.97 8.62 5.98
CA ASN A 92 28.59 7.96 7.21
C ASN A 92 27.05 7.84 7.31
N PRO A 93 26.47 6.62 7.39
CA PRO A 93 25.03 6.45 7.56
C PRO A 93 24.48 7.08 8.85
N ALA A 94 25.30 7.33 9.87
CA ALA A 94 24.85 8.01 11.08
C ALA A 94 24.42 9.47 10.83
N ASP A 95 24.86 10.06 9.73
CA ASP A 95 24.56 11.46 9.37
C ASP A 95 23.27 11.59 8.53
N TYR A 96 22.47 10.52 8.43
CA TYR A 96 21.24 10.50 7.64
C TYR A 96 20.06 9.96 8.42
N LEU A 97 18.89 10.53 8.16
CA LEU A 97 17.59 10.01 8.59
C LEU A 97 16.82 9.48 7.39
N ILE A 98 16.11 8.38 7.57
CA ILE A 98 15.25 7.77 6.54
C ILE A 98 13.83 7.53 7.09
N ARG A 99 12.83 7.68 6.23
CA ARG A 99 11.43 7.31 6.51
C ARG A 99 10.78 6.61 5.34
N ALA A 100 9.64 5.97 5.58
CA ALA A 100 8.71 5.61 4.50
C ALA A 100 7.69 6.73 4.28
N ASN A 101 7.35 7.01 3.02
CA ASN A 101 6.46 8.13 2.69
C ASN A 101 4.97 7.81 2.93
N GLN A 102 4.64 6.52 3.02
CA GLN A 102 3.28 6.03 3.25
C GLN A 102 3.27 4.57 3.70
N GLY A 103 2.08 4.07 4.01
CA GLY A 103 1.80 2.63 4.11
C GLY A 103 2.08 2.01 5.48
N HIS A 104 2.25 2.85 6.50
CA HIS A 104 2.44 2.46 7.89
C HIS A 104 1.23 1.67 8.44
N SER A 105 1.51 0.63 9.22
CA SER A 105 0.56 -0.01 10.14
C SER A 105 0.89 0.27 11.60
N ILE A 106 2.06 0.84 11.86
CA ILE A 106 2.48 1.33 13.17
C ILE A 106 2.04 2.79 13.31
N LYS A 107 1.84 3.25 14.54
CA LYS A 107 1.52 4.66 14.79
C LYS A 107 2.75 5.50 14.43
N VAL A 108 2.54 6.52 13.60
CA VAL A 108 3.56 7.48 13.19
C VAL A 108 2.98 8.87 13.36
N ASP A 109 3.83 9.82 13.76
CA ASP A 109 3.45 11.22 13.77
C ASP A 109 3.21 11.69 12.31
N ASN A 110 1.99 12.15 12.04
CA ASN A 110 1.60 12.64 10.72
C ASN A 110 2.20 14.02 10.42
N GLU A 111 2.72 14.74 11.42
CA GLU A 111 3.30 16.07 11.26
C GLU A 111 4.51 16.02 10.31
N GLY A 112 4.43 16.76 9.20
CA GLY A 112 5.46 16.77 8.14
C GLY A 112 5.54 15.50 7.28
N LEU A 113 4.66 14.52 7.52
CA LEU A 113 4.52 13.33 6.66
C LEU A 113 3.43 13.53 5.60
N LEU A 114 2.31 14.13 6.00
CA LEU A 114 1.11 14.27 5.19
C LEU A 114 0.62 15.73 5.15
N ALA A 115 0.33 16.23 3.95
CA ALA A 115 -0.28 17.55 3.78
C ALA A 115 -1.81 17.41 3.62
N PRO A 116 -2.63 18.22 4.30
CA PRO A 116 -4.08 18.14 4.18
C PRO A 116 -4.53 18.58 2.77
N ILE A 117 -5.52 17.86 2.23
CA ILE A 117 -6.24 18.26 1.01
C ILE A 117 -7.49 19.01 1.44
N THR A 118 -7.65 20.24 0.98
CA THR A 118 -8.79 21.11 1.32
C THR A 118 -9.23 21.90 0.12
N THR A 119 -10.52 22.23 0.05
CA THR A 119 -11.09 23.07 -1.00
C THR A 119 -10.49 24.48 -0.98
N GLU A 120 -10.18 24.99 0.21
CA GLU A 120 -9.65 26.34 0.43
C GLU A 120 -8.20 26.47 -0.06
N ALA A 121 -7.38 25.43 0.12
CA ALA A 121 -6.02 25.41 -0.38
C ALA A 121 -5.91 25.19 -1.90
N GLY A 122 -7.04 24.91 -2.58
CA GLY A 122 -7.07 24.68 -4.03
C GLY A 122 -6.24 23.46 -4.48
N ASN A 123 -5.92 22.54 -3.57
CA ASN A 123 -5.04 21.40 -3.81
C ASN A 123 -5.81 20.07 -3.99
N VAL A 124 -7.11 20.16 -4.31
CA VAL A 124 -7.98 18.99 -4.53
C VAL A 124 -7.63 18.32 -5.87
N PRO A 125 -7.22 17.04 -5.88
CA PRO A 125 -6.91 16.32 -7.11
C PRO A 125 -8.13 16.09 -7.99
N GLU A 126 -7.96 16.17 -9.31
CA GLU A 126 -9.03 15.93 -10.29
C GLU A 126 -9.52 14.47 -10.27
N THR A 127 -8.58 13.53 -10.12
CA THR A 127 -8.88 12.09 -10.07
C THR A 127 -8.38 11.48 -8.77
N VAL A 128 -9.26 10.71 -8.12
CA VAL A 128 -8.92 9.90 -6.95
C VAL A 128 -9.40 8.49 -7.20
N VAL A 129 -8.46 7.55 -7.37
CA VAL A 129 -8.79 6.18 -7.78
C VAL A 129 -8.15 5.14 -6.86
N HIS A 130 -8.95 4.15 -6.46
CA HIS A 130 -8.53 2.97 -5.74
C HIS A 130 -8.60 1.74 -6.64
N GLY A 131 -7.50 1.00 -6.73
CA GLY A 131 -7.43 -0.23 -7.52
C GLY A 131 -7.50 -1.46 -6.64
N THR A 132 -8.46 -2.33 -6.90
CA THR A 132 -8.71 -3.56 -6.14
C THR A 132 -8.99 -4.75 -7.07
N ASP A 133 -9.30 -5.91 -6.51
CA ASP A 133 -9.75 -7.10 -7.25
C ASP A 133 -11.21 -7.44 -6.93
N GLU A 134 -11.81 -8.35 -7.70
CA GLU A 134 -13.23 -8.71 -7.54
C GLU A 134 -13.56 -9.31 -6.17
N ARG A 135 -12.62 -10.05 -5.58
CA ARG A 135 -12.84 -10.67 -4.27
C ARG A 135 -12.93 -9.60 -3.20
N ALA A 136 -12.01 -8.65 -3.22
CA ALA A 136 -12.01 -7.52 -2.32
C ALA A 136 -13.18 -6.57 -2.61
N TRP A 137 -13.60 -6.40 -3.87
CA TRP A 137 -14.77 -5.61 -4.24
C TRP A 137 -16.05 -6.10 -3.55
N ASN A 138 -16.31 -7.41 -3.58
CA ASN A 138 -17.47 -7.99 -2.90
C ASN A 138 -17.45 -7.69 -1.39
N LEU A 139 -16.28 -7.79 -0.76
CA LEU A 139 -16.11 -7.46 0.65
C LEU A 139 -16.30 -5.96 0.93
N ILE A 140 -15.80 -5.09 0.06
CA ILE A 140 -15.94 -3.63 0.17
C ILE A 140 -17.42 -3.26 0.22
N ILE A 141 -18.20 -3.77 -0.73
CA ILE A 141 -19.64 -3.48 -0.77
C ILE A 141 -20.39 -4.08 0.41
N LYS A 142 -20.14 -5.35 0.74
CA LYS A 142 -20.74 -5.97 1.94
C LYS A 142 -20.46 -5.15 3.21
N SER A 143 -19.26 -4.59 3.33
CA SER A 143 -18.85 -3.79 4.49
C SER A 143 -19.34 -2.33 4.49
N GLY A 144 -20.01 -1.89 3.43
CA GLY A 144 -20.50 -0.52 3.27
C GLY A 144 -19.48 0.49 2.74
N GLY A 145 -18.26 0.08 2.36
CA GLY A 145 -17.27 0.99 1.81
C GLY A 145 -15.81 0.52 1.89
N LEU A 146 -14.88 1.42 1.59
CA LEU A 146 -13.44 1.15 1.67
C LEU A 146 -12.95 1.31 3.11
N ARG A 147 -12.08 0.40 3.55
CA ARG A 147 -11.47 0.42 4.88
C ARG A 147 -9.94 0.42 4.79
N PRO A 148 -9.22 1.01 5.77
CA PRO A 148 -7.76 1.02 5.78
C PRO A 148 -7.17 -0.39 6.03
N MET A 149 -8.00 -1.32 6.49
CA MET A 149 -7.65 -2.71 6.79
C MET A 149 -6.53 -2.79 7.85
N GLY A 150 -5.36 -3.34 7.50
CA GLY A 150 -4.22 -3.43 8.40
C GLY A 150 -3.30 -2.21 8.38
N ARG A 151 -3.67 -1.12 7.70
CA ARG A 151 -2.90 0.13 7.63
C ARG A 151 -3.62 1.24 8.39
N ASN A 152 -2.95 2.38 8.55
CA ASN A 152 -3.56 3.56 9.18
C ASN A 152 -4.52 4.30 8.23
N HIS A 153 -4.31 4.21 6.91
CA HIS A 153 -5.07 4.95 5.91
C HIS A 153 -5.50 4.06 4.75
N ILE A 154 -6.57 4.46 4.06
CA ILE A 154 -6.94 4.00 2.72
C ILE A 154 -6.08 4.76 1.72
N HIS A 155 -5.50 4.06 0.74
CA HIS A 155 -4.60 4.63 -0.27
C HIS A 155 -5.30 4.77 -1.62
N PHE A 156 -5.14 5.94 -2.24
CA PHE A 156 -5.60 6.23 -3.58
C PHE A 156 -4.46 6.77 -4.45
N ALA A 157 -4.62 6.65 -5.75
CA ALA A 157 -3.78 7.33 -6.73
C ALA A 157 -4.47 8.60 -7.21
N SER A 158 -3.67 9.62 -7.53
CA SER A 158 -4.12 10.88 -8.14
C SER A 158 -4.49 10.77 -9.63
N GLY A 159 -4.45 9.56 -10.17
CA GLY A 159 -4.74 9.26 -11.56
C GLY A 159 -4.44 7.80 -11.89
N LEU A 160 -4.67 7.43 -13.16
CA LEU A 160 -4.40 6.07 -13.63
C LEU A 160 -2.91 5.91 -13.96
N PRO A 161 -2.21 4.95 -13.32
CA PRO A 161 -0.82 4.67 -13.65
C PRO A 161 -0.72 4.02 -15.04
N ALA A 162 0.47 4.08 -15.63
CA ALA A 162 0.74 3.52 -16.95
C ALA A 162 0.24 2.07 -17.08
N GLY A 163 -0.50 1.78 -18.17
CA GLY A 163 -1.10 0.47 -18.44
C GLY A 163 -2.50 0.26 -17.86
N PHE A 164 -3.06 1.23 -17.13
CA PHE A 164 -4.47 1.29 -16.79
C PHE A 164 -5.23 2.11 -17.83
N LYS A 165 -6.44 1.67 -18.19
CA LYS A 165 -7.36 2.40 -19.07
C LYS A 165 -8.71 2.42 -18.37
N SER A 166 -9.34 3.60 -18.28
CA SER A 166 -10.73 3.71 -17.88
C SER A 166 -11.63 3.36 -19.05
N LEU A 167 -12.81 2.80 -18.75
CA LEU A 167 -13.88 2.59 -19.70
C LEU A 167 -14.45 3.89 -20.28
N ASP A 168 -14.21 5.03 -19.61
CA ASP A 168 -14.71 6.35 -20.00
C ASP A 168 -13.63 7.27 -20.58
N SER A 169 -12.38 6.81 -20.67
CA SER A 169 -11.32 7.65 -21.21
C SER A 169 -11.44 7.78 -22.73
N THR A 170 -11.94 8.95 -23.17
CA THR A 170 -11.21 9.77 -24.16
C THR A 170 -9.72 9.73 -23.83
N PRO A 171 -8.82 9.60 -24.82
CA PRO A 171 -7.41 9.34 -24.57
C PRO A 171 -6.83 10.42 -23.64
N THR A 172 -6.57 10.06 -22.38
CA THR A 172 -5.65 10.83 -21.53
C THR A 172 -4.36 10.92 -22.32
N SER A 173 -4.01 12.15 -22.68
CA SER A 173 -2.89 12.51 -23.54
C SER A 173 -1.65 11.68 -23.19
N ALA A 174 -0.89 11.30 -24.21
CA ALA A 174 0.39 10.59 -24.08
C ALA A 174 1.41 11.34 -23.19
N ASP A 175 1.11 12.59 -22.79
CA ASP A 175 1.88 13.48 -21.94
C ASP A 175 1.45 13.51 -20.46
N ALA A 176 0.54 12.63 -20.03
CA ALA A 176 0.13 12.58 -18.63
C ALA A 176 1.32 12.18 -17.72
N VAL A 177 1.63 13.03 -16.74
CA VAL A 177 2.72 12.81 -15.78
C VAL A 177 2.55 11.43 -15.11
N PRO A 178 3.60 10.57 -15.07
CA PRO A 178 3.50 9.25 -14.47
C PRO A 178 2.98 9.31 -13.02
N VAL A 179 1.81 8.71 -12.78
CA VAL A 179 1.21 8.70 -11.44
C VAL A 179 1.85 7.61 -10.59
N ILE A 180 2.52 8.01 -9.51
CA ILE A 180 3.01 7.08 -8.49
C ILE A 180 1.80 6.49 -7.76
N SER A 181 1.65 5.18 -7.86
CA SER A 181 0.46 4.49 -7.35
C SER A 181 0.79 3.26 -6.50
N GLY A 182 0.03 3.12 -5.42
CA GLY A 182 -0.06 1.89 -4.64
C GLY A 182 -0.83 0.77 -5.36
N MET A 183 -1.53 1.08 -6.46
CA MET A 183 -2.31 0.10 -7.21
C MET A 183 -1.42 -1.02 -7.77
N ARG A 184 -1.91 -2.24 -7.65
CA ARG A 184 -1.22 -3.42 -8.16
C ARG A 184 -1.51 -3.52 -9.65
N LYS A 185 -0.53 -3.87 -10.49
CA LYS A 185 -0.75 -4.04 -11.95
C LYS A 185 -1.90 -5.01 -12.27
N GLY A 186 -2.13 -6.00 -11.40
CA GLY A 186 -3.24 -6.95 -11.50
C GLY A 186 -4.59 -6.48 -10.93
N SER A 187 -4.73 -5.22 -10.51
CA SER A 187 -6.01 -4.68 -10.06
C SER A 187 -7.02 -4.70 -11.22
N THR A 188 -8.08 -5.49 -11.06
CA THR A 188 -9.12 -5.67 -12.06
C THR A 188 -10.30 -4.73 -11.86
N ILE A 189 -10.46 -4.16 -10.67
CA ILE A 189 -11.53 -3.22 -10.33
C ILE A 189 -10.91 -1.86 -10.03
N LEU A 190 -11.52 -0.80 -10.58
CA LEU A 190 -11.17 0.60 -10.30
C LEU A 190 -12.35 1.30 -9.66
N ILE A 191 -12.12 1.91 -8.50
CA ILE A 191 -13.13 2.67 -7.74
C ILE A 191 -12.69 4.13 -7.78
N TYR A 192 -13.47 4.98 -8.45
CA TYR A 192 -13.28 6.42 -8.51
C TYR A 192 -14.07 7.08 -7.38
N ILE A 193 -13.41 7.99 -6.67
CA ILE A 193 -13.98 8.67 -5.51
C ILE A 193 -14.42 10.08 -5.89
N ASP A 194 -15.61 10.46 -5.45
CA ASP A 194 -16.02 11.86 -5.41
C ASP A 194 -15.40 12.53 -4.17
N ILE A 195 -14.17 13.02 -4.33
CA ILE A 195 -13.43 13.66 -3.24
C ILE A 195 -14.10 14.96 -2.78
N ASN A 196 -14.75 15.71 -3.69
CA ASN A 196 -15.42 16.95 -3.33
C ASN A 196 -16.63 16.69 -2.42
N ALA A 197 -17.44 15.69 -2.77
CA ALA A 197 -18.56 15.27 -1.92
C ALA A 197 -18.08 14.74 -0.56
N ALA A 198 -16.99 13.98 -0.54
CA ALA A 198 -16.43 13.44 0.70
C ALA A 198 -15.84 14.54 1.61
N LEU A 199 -15.12 15.51 1.05
CA LEU A 199 -14.60 16.68 1.78
C LEU A 199 -15.74 17.53 2.35
N ALA A 200 -16.80 17.78 1.56
CA ALA A 200 -17.98 18.51 2.01
C ALA A 200 -18.73 17.79 3.15
N ALA A 201 -18.66 16.45 3.19
CA ALA A 201 -19.18 15.62 4.28
C ALA A 201 -18.24 15.54 5.50
N GLY A 202 -17.13 16.28 5.50
CA GLY A 202 -16.17 16.34 6.61
C GLY A 202 -15.13 15.22 6.64
N ILE A 203 -15.04 14.39 5.59
CA ILE A 203 -14.01 13.33 5.51
C ILE A 203 -12.67 13.98 5.17
N LYS A 204 -11.66 13.74 6.01
CA LYS A 204 -10.32 14.30 5.84
C LYS A 204 -9.53 13.51 4.82
N PHE A 205 -8.92 14.22 3.87
CA PHE A 205 -7.96 13.65 2.93
C PHE A 205 -6.60 14.32 3.09
N PHE A 206 -5.57 13.57 2.76
CA PHE A 206 -4.19 14.02 2.79
C PHE A 206 -3.45 13.56 1.54
N ILE A 207 -2.35 14.24 1.23
CA ILE A 207 -1.40 13.83 0.20
C ILE A 207 -0.02 13.61 0.84
N SER A 208 0.63 12.49 0.53
CA SER A 208 2.01 12.24 0.92
C SER A 208 3.00 12.92 -0.02
N GLU A 209 4.26 12.97 0.39
CA GLU A 209 5.36 13.55 -0.40
C GLU A 209 5.49 12.94 -1.80
N ASN A 210 5.15 11.66 -1.97
CA ASN A 210 5.16 10.98 -3.28
C ASN A 210 3.81 11.03 -4.03
N GLY A 211 2.91 11.94 -3.67
CA GLY A 211 1.65 12.19 -4.38
C GLY A 211 0.55 11.15 -4.14
N VAL A 212 0.70 10.26 -3.14
CA VAL A 212 -0.33 9.28 -2.79
C VAL A 212 -1.38 9.95 -1.93
N ILE A 213 -2.65 9.79 -2.29
CA ILE A 213 -3.78 10.36 -1.58
C ILE A 213 -4.24 9.37 -0.50
N LEU A 214 -4.57 9.88 0.67
CA LEU A 214 -4.79 9.12 1.89
C LEU A 214 -6.03 9.64 2.64
N THR A 215 -6.81 8.72 3.22
CA THR A 215 -7.86 9.08 4.19
C THR A 215 -7.94 8.02 5.29
N GLU A 216 -8.26 8.44 6.50
CA GLU A 216 -8.61 7.53 7.61
C GLU A 216 -10.06 7.03 7.48
N GLY A 217 -10.86 7.68 6.62
CA GLY A 217 -12.31 7.48 6.51
C GLY A 217 -13.10 8.47 7.36
N ASN A 218 -14.38 8.18 7.54
CA ASN A 218 -15.28 8.86 8.47
C ASN A 218 -14.93 8.51 9.93
N GLU A 219 -15.76 8.98 10.88
CA GLU A 219 -15.60 8.68 12.32
C GLU A 219 -15.62 7.17 12.65
N GLN A 220 -16.18 6.34 11.77
CA GLN A 220 -16.23 4.89 11.89
C GLN A 220 -15.03 4.19 11.20
N GLY A 221 -14.07 4.96 10.68
CA GLY A 221 -12.82 4.45 10.09
C GLY A 221 -13.01 3.82 8.71
N PHE A 222 -13.98 4.27 7.92
CA PHE A 222 -14.16 3.81 6.54
C PHE A 222 -14.66 4.93 5.62
N LEU A 223 -14.46 4.77 4.31
CA LEU A 223 -15.02 5.65 3.29
C LEU A 223 -16.27 4.98 2.69
N PRO A 224 -17.49 5.49 2.96
CA PRO A 224 -18.73 4.92 2.45
C PRO A 224 -18.78 4.80 0.93
N TYR A 225 -19.44 3.75 0.42
CA TYR A 225 -19.63 3.59 -1.03
C TYR A 225 -20.46 4.71 -1.66
N THR A 226 -21.21 5.48 -0.87
CA THR A 226 -21.97 6.64 -1.34
C THR A 226 -21.09 7.72 -1.96
N PHE A 227 -19.79 7.75 -1.63
CA PHE A 227 -18.80 8.64 -2.25
C PHE A 227 -18.08 8.01 -3.45
N PHE A 228 -18.50 6.83 -3.91
CA PHE A 228 -17.95 6.22 -5.11
C PHE A 228 -18.61 6.86 -6.32
N LYS A 229 -17.90 7.76 -6.99
CA LYS A 229 -18.34 8.38 -8.25
C LYS A 229 -18.63 7.30 -9.30
N ARG A 230 -17.74 6.32 -9.43
CA ARG A 230 -17.88 5.22 -10.39
C ARG A 230 -17.03 4.03 -9.99
N VAL A 231 -17.48 2.82 -10.34
CA VAL A 231 -16.69 1.60 -10.25
C VAL A 231 -16.66 0.88 -11.59
N GLU A 232 -15.48 0.47 -12.03
CA GLU A 232 -15.27 -0.18 -13.32
C GLU A 232 -14.58 -1.53 -13.15
N SER A 233 -14.98 -2.52 -13.97
CA SER A 233 -14.22 -3.75 -14.16
C SER A 233 -13.38 -3.69 -15.43
N ARG A 234 -12.09 -3.96 -15.31
CA ARG A 234 -11.12 -4.01 -16.41
C ARG A 234 -11.00 -5.38 -17.08
N LYS A 235 -11.83 -6.35 -16.72
CA LYS A 235 -11.79 -7.67 -17.37
C LYS A 235 -12.26 -7.56 -18.82
N LYS A 236 -11.98 -8.60 -19.62
CA LYS A 236 -12.31 -8.64 -21.06
C LYS A 236 -13.79 -8.34 -21.38
N ASN A 237 -14.69 -8.64 -20.46
CA ASN A 237 -16.13 -8.33 -20.54
C ASN A 237 -16.58 -7.46 -19.34
N GLY A 238 -15.65 -6.72 -18.75
CA GLY A 238 -15.93 -5.82 -17.64
C GLY A 238 -16.65 -4.56 -18.12
N GLY A 239 -17.47 -3.99 -17.25
CA GLY A 239 -18.23 -2.76 -17.50
C GLY A 239 -18.23 -1.86 -16.27
N VAL A 240 -19.08 -0.84 -16.30
CA VAL A 240 -19.39 -0.05 -15.12
C VAL A 240 -20.19 -0.92 -14.16
N LEU A 241 -19.64 -1.14 -12.97
CA LEU A 241 -20.26 -1.93 -11.90
C LEU A 241 -21.13 -1.08 -10.99
N MET A 242 -20.85 0.22 -10.85
CA MET A 242 -21.58 1.15 -9.98
C MET A 242 -21.34 2.57 -10.47
N SER A 243 -22.35 3.43 -10.34
CA SER A 243 -22.28 4.87 -10.60
C SER A 243 -22.97 5.64 -9.49
N ASP A 244 -22.46 6.82 -9.16
CA ASP A 244 -23.06 7.80 -8.23
C ASP A 244 -23.40 7.21 -6.85
N GLY A 245 -22.55 6.31 -6.35
CA GLY A 245 -22.73 5.67 -5.05
C GLY A 245 -23.98 4.79 -4.92
N LYS A 246 -24.62 4.42 -6.04
CA LYS A 246 -25.82 3.56 -6.05
C LYS A 246 -25.44 2.09 -6.19
N LEU A 247 -25.91 1.27 -5.26
CA LEU A 247 -25.71 -0.17 -5.30
C LEU A 247 -26.38 -0.78 -6.54
N PRO A 248 -25.74 -1.76 -7.20
CA PRO A 248 -26.39 -2.55 -8.23
C PRO A 248 -27.61 -3.30 -7.67
N GLU A 249 -28.62 -3.52 -8.50
CA GLU A 249 -29.80 -4.29 -8.12
C GLU A 249 -29.41 -5.67 -7.57
N GLY A 250 -30.01 -6.06 -6.44
CA GLY A 250 -29.75 -7.33 -5.77
C GLY A 250 -28.51 -7.37 -4.87
N VAL A 251 -27.76 -6.28 -4.74
CA VAL A 251 -26.62 -6.19 -3.82
C VAL A 251 -27.05 -5.55 -2.49
N THR A 252 -26.87 -6.27 -1.39
CA THR A 252 -27.16 -5.80 -0.03
C THR A 252 -25.89 -5.56 0.76
N VAL A 253 -25.92 -4.54 1.62
CA VAL A 253 -24.88 -4.30 2.62
C VAL A 253 -25.18 -5.22 3.80
N ASP A 254 -24.24 -6.09 4.14
CA ASP A 254 -24.34 -7.03 5.27
C ASP A 254 -23.03 -6.99 6.05
N VAL A 255 -22.98 -6.08 7.03
CA VAL A 255 -21.79 -5.86 7.86
C VAL A 255 -21.53 -7.06 8.76
N GLU A 256 -22.56 -7.73 9.26
CA GLU A 256 -22.41 -8.89 10.14
C GLU A 256 -21.81 -10.11 9.42
N GLU A 257 -22.28 -10.38 8.19
CA GLU A 257 -21.71 -11.43 7.35
C GLU A 257 -20.26 -11.10 6.99
N TRP A 258 -19.98 -9.84 6.65
CA TRP A 258 -18.61 -9.40 6.37
C TRP A 258 -17.68 -9.62 7.57
N GLU A 259 -18.11 -9.27 8.79
CA GLU A 259 -17.33 -9.50 10.01
C GLU A 259 -17.07 -10.99 10.25
N LYS A 260 -18.05 -11.85 9.97
CA LYS A 260 -17.90 -13.31 10.06
C LYS A 260 -16.87 -13.83 9.04
N GLU A 261 -16.96 -13.43 7.77
CA GLU A 261 -16.04 -13.86 6.71
C GLU A 261 -14.59 -13.41 7.00
N VAL A 262 -14.40 -12.15 7.38
CA VAL A 262 -13.07 -11.60 7.70
C VAL A 262 -12.53 -12.19 9.00
N GLY A 263 -13.39 -12.38 10.01
CA GLY A 263 -13.04 -13.00 11.29
C GLY A 263 -12.65 -14.48 11.15
N GLN A 264 -13.36 -15.25 10.32
CA GLN A 264 -13.03 -16.63 10.00
C GLN A 264 -11.74 -16.73 9.18
N ALA A 265 -11.48 -15.82 8.23
CA ALA A 265 -10.23 -15.76 7.49
C ALA A 265 -9.01 -15.50 8.41
N LYS A 266 -9.18 -14.69 9.46
CA LYS A 266 -8.17 -14.51 10.53
C LYS A 266 -7.95 -15.79 11.34
N LYS A 267 -9.03 -16.51 11.71
CA LYS A 267 -8.94 -17.80 12.45
C LYS A 267 -8.35 -18.94 11.62
N GLY A 268 -8.65 -19.02 10.32
CA GLY A 268 -8.13 -20.04 9.41
C GLY A 268 -6.62 -19.92 9.13
N ARG A 269 -6.01 -18.75 9.37
CA ARG A 269 -4.54 -18.57 9.35
C ARG A 269 -3.86 -18.97 10.67
N GLY A 270 -4.62 -19.22 11.75
CA GLY A 270 -4.10 -19.59 13.08
C GLY A 270 -4.49 -20.99 13.58
N GLY A 271 -5.34 -21.73 12.85
CA GLY A 271 -5.93 -23.00 13.30
C GLY A 271 -5.32 -24.25 12.68
N GLY A 272 -4.02 -24.46 12.85
CA GLY A 272 -3.32 -25.70 12.47
C GLY A 272 -2.81 -26.47 13.69
N GLY A 273 -3.58 -26.51 14.78
CA GLY A 273 -3.25 -27.28 15.99
C GLY A 273 -3.42 -28.77 15.76
N ARG A 274 -2.34 -29.46 15.36
CA ARG A 274 -2.29 -30.92 15.34
C ARG A 274 -2.31 -31.45 16.78
N GLY A 275 -3.27 -32.33 17.06
CA GLY A 275 -3.35 -33.12 18.28
C GLY A 275 -2.03 -33.81 18.61
N GLY A 276 -1.71 -33.83 19.90
CA GLY A 276 -0.38 -34.16 20.39
C GLY A 276 0.00 -35.64 20.36
N ARG A 277 1.32 -35.86 20.37
CA ARG A 277 2.00 -36.90 21.14
C ARG A 277 3.52 -36.60 21.19
N GLY A 278 3.99 -36.33 22.41
CA GLY A 278 5.31 -36.67 22.96
C GLY A 278 6.62 -36.27 22.26
N GLY A 279 7.45 -35.48 22.95
CA GLY A 279 8.91 -35.64 22.94
C GLY A 279 9.76 -34.45 22.49
N GLY A 280 10.38 -33.76 23.46
CA GLY A 280 11.77 -33.30 23.41
C GLY A 280 12.18 -32.16 22.46
N GLY A 281 12.44 -30.98 23.05
CA GLY A 281 13.67 -30.20 22.81
C GLY A 281 13.87 -29.43 21.49
N ARG A 282 14.12 -28.12 21.66
CA ARG A 282 14.81 -27.15 20.77
C ARG A 282 13.97 -26.39 19.71
N GLY A 283 13.79 -25.10 20.00
CA GLY A 283 14.02 -23.97 19.08
C GLY A 283 13.18 -23.90 17.80
N GLY A 284 11.93 -23.43 17.88
CA GLY A 284 11.05 -23.21 16.73
C GLY A 284 10.92 -21.73 16.33
N LYS A 285 11.45 -21.39 15.16
CA LYS A 285 11.32 -20.09 14.47
C LYS A 285 9.85 -19.73 14.21
N ALA A 286 9.44 -18.51 14.55
CA ALA A 286 8.19 -17.93 14.09
C ALA A 286 8.23 -17.70 12.57
N ARG A 287 7.41 -18.43 11.81
CA ARG A 287 7.18 -18.18 10.39
C ARG A 287 6.09 -17.11 10.26
N ALA A 288 6.50 -15.88 9.96
CA ALA A 288 5.58 -14.83 9.54
C ALA A 288 4.98 -15.17 8.17
N ALA A 289 3.66 -15.01 8.04
CA ALA A 289 2.92 -15.18 6.80
C ALA A 289 3.39 -14.14 5.77
N ASN A 290 4.25 -14.60 4.86
CA ASN A 290 4.79 -13.82 3.77
C ASN A 290 3.72 -13.64 2.68
N ASP A 291 3.07 -12.48 2.63
CA ASP A 291 2.17 -12.11 1.53
C ASP A 291 3.00 -11.49 0.39
N SER A 292 3.85 -12.32 -0.21
CA SER A 292 4.62 -11.98 -1.41
C SER A 292 3.77 -12.24 -2.65
N ARG A 293 3.01 -11.24 -3.08
CA ARG A 293 2.44 -11.20 -4.44
C ARG A 293 2.99 -10.01 -5.22
N ASP A 294 3.64 -10.39 -6.32
CA ASP A 294 3.85 -9.64 -7.57
C ASP A 294 4.97 -8.60 -7.65
N THR A 295 6.07 -9.03 -8.27
CA THR A 295 6.95 -8.22 -9.13
C THR A 295 7.34 -9.07 -10.34
N THR A 296 6.63 -8.90 -11.46
CA THR A 296 7.13 -9.25 -12.80
C THR A 296 7.11 -7.96 -13.61
N GLY A 297 8.27 -7.38 -13.83
CA GLY A 297 8.53 -6.40 -14.87
C GLY A 297 9.56 -7.00 -15.81
N ASN A 298 9.30 -6.95 -17.11
CA ASN A 298 10.36 -6.83 -18.09
C ASN A 298 9.83 -5.95 -19.24
N ALA A 299 10.79 -5.30 -19.90
CA ALA A 299 10.68 -4.36 -21.02
C ALA A 299 9.49 -4.53 -21.97
#